data_AF-A0A8T6V268-F1
#
_entry.id   AF-A0A8T6V268-F1
#
_cell.length_a   1.000
_cell.length_b   1.000
_cell.length_c   1.000
_cell.angle_alpha   90.00
_cell.angle_beta   90.00
_cell.angle_gamma   90.00
#
_symmetry.space_group_name_H-M   'P 1'
#
loop_
_entity.id
_entity.type
_entity.pdbx_description
1 polymer ?
#
loop_
_entity_poly.entity_id
_entity_poly.type
_entity_poly.pdbx_seq_one_letter_code
_entity_poly.pdbx_strand_id
1 'polypeptide(L)' 'MGQKVNPIGLRLGINRNWESRWFPAKGRAPEFIAEDHKIRKYL' A
#
# COMPACT_ATOMS: atom_id res chain seq x y z
N MET A 1 -17.29 -2.08 23.75
CA MET A 1 -16.93 -1.18 22.63
C MET A 1 -15.93 -1.91 21.75
N GLY A 2 -16.39 -2.47 20.63
CA GLY A 2 -15.55 -3.34 19.77
C GLY A 2 -14.54 -2.55 18.94
N GLN A 3 -13.41 -3.18 18.64
CA GLN A 3 -12.43 -2.62 17.71
C GLN A 3 -13.04 -2.56 16.31
N LYS A 4 -13.14 -1.36 15.74
CA LYS A 4 -13.63 -1.15 14.38
C LYS A 4 -12.47 -1.28 13.39
N VAL A 5 -12.73 -1.96 12.27
CA VAL A 5 -11.75 -2.16 11.20
C VAL A 5 -11.57 -0.86 10.41
N ASN A 6 -10.38 -0.64 9.85
CA ASN A 6 -10.12 0.48 8.96
C ASN A 6 -10.97 0.33 7.67
N PRO A 7 -11.89 1.27 7.40
CA PRO A 7 -12.79 1.18 6.24
C PRO A 7 -12.07 1.31 4.89
N ILE A 8 -10.84 1.84 4.88
CA ILE A 8 -10.01 1.92 3.66
C ILE A 8 -9.53 0.52 3.27
N GLY A 9 -8.96 -0.21 4.23
CA GLY A 9 -8.51 -1.59 4.00
C GLY A 9 -9.67 -2.51 3.65
N LEU A 10 -10.83 -2.34 4.29
CA LEU A 10 -12.02 -3.14 4.03
C LEU A 10 -12.56 -3.00 2.59
N ARG A 11 -12.31 -1.85 1.93
CA ARG A 11 -12.84 -1.55 0.58
C ARG A 11 -11.79 -1.64 -0.52
N LEU A 12 -10.55 -1.99 -0.17
CA LEU A 12 -9.46 -2.15 -1.10
C LEU A 12 -9.75 -3.33 -2.03
N GLY A 13 -9.73 -3.11 -3.34
CA GLY A 13 -10.05 -4.12 -4.36
C GLY A 13 -11.55 -4.28 -4.68
N ILE A 14 -12.45 -3.61 -3.96
CA ILE A 14 -13.90 -3.59 -4.25
C ILE A 14 -14.29 -2.24 -4.86
N ASN A 15 -14.14 -1.17 -4.08
CA ASN A 15 -14.52 0.20 -4.48
C ASN A 15 -13.36 1.20 -4.36
N ARG A 16 -12.21 0.78 -3.82
CA ARG A 16 -10.99 1.60 -3.77
C ARG A 16 -9.81 0.82 -4.32
N ASN A 17 -9.00 1.47 -5.15
CA ASN A 17 -7.83 0.85 -5.75
C ASN A 17 -6.56 1.06 -4.89
N TRP A 18 -5.53 0.28 -5.17
CA TRP A 18 -4.20 0.45 -4.58
C TRP A 18 -3.58 1.79 -5.00
N GLU A 19 -2.99 2.50 -4.04
CA GLU A 19 -2.28 3.76 -4.33
C GLU A 19 -0.94 3.52 -5.05
N SER A 20 -0.23 2.43 -4.72
CA SER A 20 0.96 2.00 -5.46
C SER A 20 0.66 0.72 -6.22
N ARG A 21 0.78 0.78 -7.56
CA ARG A 21 0.51 -0.32 -8.48
C ARG A 21 1.77 -0.65 -9.28
N TRP A 22 2.55 -1.59 -8.78
CA TRP A 22 3.75 -2.09 -9.45
C TRP A 22 3.99 -3.55 -9.07
N PHE A 23 4.67 -4.30 -9.93
CA PHE A 23 4.99 -5.71 -9.71
C PHE A 23 6.51 -5.88 -9.76
N PRO A 24 7.18 -6.08 -8.61
CA PRO A 24 8.63 -6.17 -8.57
C PRO A 24 9.13 -7.52 -9.09
N ALA A 25 10.35 -7.54 -9.62
CA ALA A 25 11.06 -8.79 -9.84
C ALA A 25 11.30 -9.53 -8.51
N LYS A 26 11.36 -10.87 -8.56
CA LYS A 26 11.57 -11.71 -7.37
C LYS A 26 12.81 -11.26 -6.60
N GLY A 27 12.64 -10.90 -5.33
CA GLY A 27 13.71 -10.44 -4.42
C GLY A 27 13.89 -8.93 -4.31
N ARG A 28 13.36 -8.12 -5.23
CA ARG A 28 13.46 -6.64 -5.18
C ARG A 28 12.29 -5.94 -4.49
N ALA A 29 11.25 -6.69 -4.11
CA ALA A 29 10.07 -6.14 -3.46
C ALA A 29 10.41 -5.26 -2.23
N PRO A 30 11.33 -5.64 -1.31
CA PRO A 30 11.63 -4.82 -0.13
C PRO A 30 12.23 -3.46 -0.49
N GLU A 31 13.09 -3.40 -1.50
CA GLU A 31 13.75 -2.17 -1.97
C GLU A 31 12.72 -1.19 -2.54
N PHE A 32 11.84 -1.68 -3.41
CA PHE A 32 10.78 -0.87 -4.02
C PHE A 32 9.78 -0.34 -2.98
N ILE A 33 9.43 -1.11 -1.94
CA ILE A 33 8.58 -0.61 -0.84
C ILE A 33 9.27 0.52 -0.09
N ALA A 34 10.56 0.36 0.22
CA ALA A 34 11.33 1.36 0.95
C ALA A 34 11.48 2.66 0.16
N GLU A 35 11.69 2.57 -1.15
CA GLU A 35 11.74 3.71 -2.05
C GLU A 35 10.38 4.41 -2.16
N ASP A 36 9.30 3.65 -2.35
CA ASP A 36 7.92 4.17 -2.42
C ASP A 36 7.55 4.94 -1.14
N HIS A 37 7.92 4.42 0.04
CA HIS A 37 7.72 5.11 1.30
C HIS A 37 8.53 6.42 1.42
N LYS A 38 9.77 6.44 0.94
CA LYS A 38 10.61 7.66 0.94
C LYS A 38 10.03 8.74 0.04
N ILE A 39 9.60 8.37 -1.17
CA ILE A 39 8.99 9.31 -2.12
C ILE A 39 7.70 9.90 -1.55
N ARG A 40 6.83 9.08 -0.95
CA ARG A 40 5.58 9.53 -0.30
C ARG A 40 5.78 10.43 0.92
N LYS A 41 6.94 10.34 1.58
CA LYS A 41 7.28 11.19 2.73
C LYS A 41 7.90 12.52 2.30
N TYR A 42 8.54 12.55 1.13
CA TYR A 42 9.19 13.74 0.58
C TYR A 42 8.18 14.69 -0.07
N LEU A 43 7.15 14.14 -0.73
CA LEU A 43 6.01 14.85 -1.29
C LEU A 43 5.01 15.25 -0.19
#